data_AF-A0A1G0RAZ5-F1
#
_entry.id   AF-A0A1G0RAZ5-F1
#
_cell.length_a   1.000
_cell.length_b   1.000
_cell.length_c   1.000
_cell.angle_alpha   90.00
_cell.angle_beta   90.00
_cell.angle_gamma   90.00
#
_symmetry.space_group_name_H-M   'P 1'
#
loop_
_entity.id
_entity.type
_entity.pdbx_description
1 polymer ?
#
loop_
_entity_poly.entity_id
_entity_poly.type
_entity_poly.pdbx_seq_one_letter_code
_entity_poly.pdbx_strand_id
1 'polypeptide(L)'
;MIVSCSNNPTTPAAEDKPVITSLSPVLGMTGDEITISGKNFGDSQASSFVSFNGTKATLYLQWSNTSIKVAVPSGATTGNIYVTVGSQKSNGLTFTIQADGTQPAITNLSSTSFNVGNQITIYGKNFGSKSADSKVFFNGIEAIYYPNWFPTAIMVLVPENAKSGKLYVSVAGVKSNEVDYTISNTILDPVITSINPTIAQSGTSVQIYGENFGNSVGANSYVEFGTYKATIVYWNNTGITVEVPEMPSGEVSVTVTSNNKKSNGFTFRVQSKAVVIVPMVQIPAGSFMMGSANIIDLDAYPQHKVTFTKPLLVGETEISQAQYKKVMNLSNPSSIKDDGNPVEQLTWYSAVDFCNRLSKMEGYTECYTINGTDVTWNKSANGYRLLTEAEWEYACRAGSTGSVGNKDGSQANPNDIAWTTNNSDAIHHVGLLAPNDFGLYDMHGNAAEWVWDYYDFYDESDATDPPGPTEGYERIFRGGGYIDSPVGCSTFKRYSANGLQQQYYIGFRVCRTK
;
A
#
# COMPACT_ATOMS: atom_id res chain seq x y z
N MET A 1 -80.27 61.88 -6.07
CA MET A 1 -78.92 61.66 -5.53
C MET A 1 -78.03 61.17 -6.66
N ILE A 2 -77.15 62.02 -7.17
CA ILE A 2 -76.06 61.64 -8.06
C ILE A 2 -74.80 61.84 -7.24
N VAL A 3 -74.04 60.77 -6.96
CA VAL A 3 -72.58 60.84 -6.79
C VAL A 3 -72.00 59.52 -7.33
N SER A 4 -71.05 59.71 -8.24
CA SER A 4 -70.29 58.78 -9.06
C SER A 4 -69.29 57.92 -8.29
N CYS A 5 -69.09 56.69 -8.75
CA CYS A 5 -67.96 55.83 -8.37
C CYS A 5 -66.69 56.27 -9.10
N SER A 6 -65.63 56.62 -8.37
CA SER A 6 -64.27 56.78 -8.88
C SER A 6 -63.39 55.64 -8.37
N ASN A 7 -63.31 54.55 -9.14
CA ASN A 7 -62.20 53.60 -9.04
C ASN A 7 -61.31 53.85 -10.24
N ASN A 8 -60.22 54.58 -10.02
CA ASN A 8 -59.16 54.79 -10.99
C ASN A 8 -58.22 53.57 -10.91
N PRO A 9 -58.17 52.66 -11.89
CA PRO A 9 -57.13 51.64 -11.94
C PRO A 9 -55.86 52.34 -12.43
N THR A 10 -54.81 52.35 -11.60
CA THR A 10 -53.47 52.70 -12.05
C THR A 10 -53.09 51.76 -13.20
N THR A 11 -53.02 52.32 -14.41
CA THR A 11 -52.40 51.70 -15.58
C THR A 11 -51.07 51.06 -15.18
N PRO A 12 -50.81 49.78 -15.49
CA PRO A 12 -49.49 49.19 -15.33
C PRO A 12 -48.48 50.05 -16.09
N ALA A 13 -47.38 50.42 -15.43
CA ALA A 13 -46.29 51.12 -16.09
C ALA A 13 -45.92 50.36 -17.37
N ALA A 14 -45.88 51.05 -18.50
CA ALA A 14 -45.37 50.48 -19.74
C ALA A 14 -43.97 49.93 -19.44
N GLU A 15 -43.80 48.62 -19.58
CA GLU A 15 -42.52 47.96 -19.34
C GLU A 15 -41.51 48.58 -20.31
N ASP A 16 -40.59 49.39 -19.77
CA ASP A 16 -39.63 50.10 -20.61
C ASP A 16 -38.82 49.08 -21.40
N LYS A 17 -38.82 49.26 -22.73
CA LYS A 17 -38.09 48.39 -23.66
C LYS A 17 -36.64 48.17 -23.18
N PRO A 18 -36.07 46.95 -23.28
CA PRO A 18 -34.68 46.71 -22.94
C PRO A 18 -33.76 47.57 -23.81
N VAL A 19 -32.72 48.15 -23.21
CA VAL A 19 -31.74 49.00 -23.92
C VAL A 19 -30.34 48.53 -23.58
N ILE A 20 -29.55 48.22 -24.61
CA ILE A 20 -28.12 47.96 -24.49
C ILE A 20 -27.38 49.29 -24.59
N THR A 21 -26.57 49.61 -23.57
CA THR A 21 -25.73 50.82 -23.54
C THR A 21 -24.29 50.55 -23.97
N SER A 22 -23.74 49.36 -23.70
CA SER A 22 -22.38 49.01 -24.10
C SER A 22 -22.13 47.50 -24.14
N LEU A 23 -21.10 47.12 -24.91
CA LEU A 23 -20.52 45.76 -24.94
C LEU A 23 -19.07 45.85 -24.48
N SER A 24 -18.64 44.92 -23.65
CA SER A 24 -17.24 44.81 -23.23
C SER A 24 -16.81 43.33 -23.15
N PRO A 25 -15.89 42.88 -24.01
CA PRO A 25 -15.34 43.58 -25.18
C PRO A 25 -16.39 43.78 -26.31
N VAL A 26 -16.06 44.59 -27.32
CA VAL A 26 -16.87 44.79 -28.55
C VAL A 26 -16.52 43.81 -29.67
N LEU A 27 -15.54 42.94 -29.43
CA LEU A 27 -15.09 41.88 -30.32
C LEU A 27 -14.63 40.67 -29.52
N GLY A 28 -14.67 39.48 -30.13
CA GLY A 28 -14.26 38.23 -29.49
C GLY A 28 -14.56 36.99 -30.34
N MET A 29 -14.11 35.84 -29.87
CA MET A 29 -14.25 34.53 -30.50
C MET A 29 -15.39 33.71 -29.86
N THR A 30 -15.76 32.58 -30.47
CA THR A 30 -16.70 31.62 -29.87
C THR A 30 -16.16 31.14 -28.51
N GLY A 31 -17.01 31.18 -27.49
CA GLY A 31 -16.66 30.80 -26.11
C GLY A 31 -16.10 31.94 -25.25
N ASP A 32 -15.70 33.07 -25.84
CA ASP A 32 -15.25 34.22 -25.06
C ASP A 32 -16.39 34.78 -24.20
N GLU A 33 -16.05 35.27 -23.01
CA GLU A 33 -17.00 35.94 -22.14
C GLU A 33 -17.17 37.39 -22.57
N ILE A 34 -18.42 37.81 -22.74
CA ILE A 34 -18.76 39.21 -22.97
C ILE A 34 -19.68 39.74 -21.88
N THR A 35 -19.54 41.01 -21.56
CA THR A 35 -20.44 41.75 -20.67
C THR A 35 -21.28 42.72 -21.49
N ILE A 36 -22.60 42.57 -21.42
CA ILE A 36 -23.60 43.43 -22.04
C ILE A 36 -24.14 44.33 -20.92
N SER A 37 -23.91 45.63 -21.00
CA SER A 37 -24.45 46.60 -20.03
C SER A 37 -25.66 47.33 -20.61
N GLY A 38 -26.64 47.64 -19.78
CA GLY A 38 -27.86 48.30 -20.23
C GLY A 38 -28.88 48.55 -19.13
N LYS A 39 -30.15 48.60 -19.52
CA LYS A 39 -31.30 48.81 -18.64
C LYS A 39 -32.47 47.92 -19.07
N ASN A 40 -33.33 47.60 -18.10
CA ASN A 40 -34.57 46.86 -18.28
C ASN A 40 -34.36 45.43 -18.81
N PHE A 41 -33.29 44.77 -18.37
CA PHE A 41 -33.03 43.36 -18.69
C PHE A 41 -33.77 42.39 -17.76
N GLY A 42 -34.36 42.90 -16.68
CA GLY A 42 -34.95 42.09 -15.61
C GLY A 42 -33.90 41.51 -14.65
N ASP A 43 -34.32 41.22 -13.41
CA ASP A 43 -33.41 40.77 -12.35
C ASP A 43 -32.89 39.33 -12.56
N SER A 44 -33.50 38.56 -13.47
CA SER A 44 -33.06 37.21 -13.85
C SER A 44 -33.36 36.92 -15.31
N GLN A 45 -32.70 35.91 -15.88
CA GLN A 45 -32.87 35.53 -17.28
C GLN A 45 -34.31 35.10 -17.60
N ALA A 46 -34.89 34.18 -16.83
CA ALA A 46 -36.17 33.54 -17.14
C ALA A 46 -36.24 33.08 -18.63
N SER A 47 -37.28 33.47 -19.38
CA SER A 47 -37.42 33.18 -20.81
C SER A 47 -36.67 34.15 -21.73
N SER A 48 -35.96 35.14 -21.15
CA SER A 48 -35.19 36.13 -21.89
C SER A 48 -33.91 35.54 -22.44
N PHE A 49 -33.40 36.11 -23.52
CA PHE A 49 -32.20 35.60 -24.19
C PHE A 49 -31.40 36.70 -24.88
N VAL A 50 -30.11 36.42 -25.08
CA VAL A 50 -29.21 37.18 -25.92
C VAL A 50 -29.08 36.47 -27.27
N SER A 51 -29.09 37.23 -28.36
CA SER A 51 -28.81 36.71 -29.71
C SER A 51 -27.66 37.48 -30.37
N PHE A 52 -26.70 36.76 -30.93
CA PHE A 52 -25.57 37.24 -31.71
C PHE A 52 -25.86 37.09 -33.20
N ASN A 53 -26.25 38.18 -33.87
CA ASN A 53 -26.62 38.20 -35.28
C ASN A 53 -27.59 37.06 -35.71
N GLY A 54 -28.56 36.74 -34.85
CA GLY A 54 -29.54 35.67 -35.07
C GLY A 54 -29.26 34.35 -34.32
N THR A 55 -28.03 34.11 -33.88
CA THR A 55 -27.66 32.92 -33.11
C THR A 55 -27.92 33.13 -31.61
N LYS A 56 -28.76 32.31 -30.97
CA LYS A 56 -29.07 32.43 -29.54
C LYS A 56 -27.92 31.95 -28.67
N ALA A 57 -27.61 32.70 -27.61
CA ALA A 57 -26.67 32.25 -26.59
C ALA A 57 -27.29 31.21 -25.66
N THR A 58 -26.49 30.23 -25.25
CA THR A 58 -26.90 29.10 -24.41
C THR A 58 -26.21 29.07 -23.04
N LEU A 59 -25.10 29.78 -22.87
CA LEU A 59 -24.32 29.82 -21.62
C LEU A 59 -24.29 31.24 -21.05
N TYR A 60 -25.02 31.43 -19.95
CA TYR A 60 -25.09 32.69 -19.20
C TYR A 60 -24.37 32.52 -17.87
N LEU A 61 -23.45 33.43 -17.57
CA LEU A 61 -22.63 33.42 -16.37
C LEU A 61 -23.21 34.34 -15.29
N GLN A 62 -23.88 35.41 -15.72
CA GLN A 62 -24.55 36.36 -14.83
C GLN A 62 -25.68 37.06 -15.58
N TRP A 63 -26.79 37.33 -14.88
CA TRP A 63 -27.89 38.15 -15.38
C TRP A 63 -28.37 39.10 -14.28
N SER A 64 -28.65 40.34 -14.65
CA SER A 64 -29.24 41.36 -13.78
C SER A 64 -29.94 42.40 -14.64
N ASN A 65 -30.73 43.28 -14.02
CA ASN A 65 -31.49 44.30 -14.73
C ASN A 65 -30.63 45.26 -15.58
N THR A 66 -29.33 45.37 -15.26
CA THR A 66 -28.41 46.31 -15.93
C THR A 66 -27.18 45.66 -16.55
N SER A 67 -26.97 44.35 -16.37
CA SER A 67 -25.77 43.66 -16.86
C SER A 67 -26.02 42.17 -17.11
N ILE A 68 -25.55 41.68 -18.25
CA ILE A 68 -25.57 40.26 -18.63
C ILE A 68 -24.14 39.85 -18.97
N LYS A 69 -23.63 38.81 -18.32
CA LYS A 69 -22.37 38.14 -18.67
C LYS A 69 -22.68 36.83 -19.36
N VAL A 70 -22.22 36.66 -20.59
CA VAL A 70 -22.63 35.56 -21.47
C VAL A 70 -21.47 35.13 -22.35
N ALA A 71 -21.37 33.84 -22.67
CA ALA A 71 -20.38 33.34 -23.61
C ALA A 71 -20.87 33.51 -25.07
N VAL A 72 -19.97 33.88 -25.98
CA VAL A 72 -20.26 33.94 -27.42
C VAL A 72 -20.64 32.54 -27.92
N PRO A 73 -21.84 32.32 -28.51
CA PRO A 73 -22.29 30.99 -28.90
C PRO A 73 -21.60 30.47 -30.15
N SER A 74 -21.53 29.13 -30.26
CA SER A 74 -21.11 28.47 -31.50
C SER A 74 -22.00 28.86 -32.67
N GLY A 75 -21.40 29.17 -33.82
CA GLY A 75 -22.10 29.65 -35.01
C GLY A 75 -22.53 31.12 -34.97
N ALA A 76 -22.04 31.92 -34.01
CA ALA A 76 -22.19 33.37 -34.05
C ALA A 76 -21.45 33.97 -35.26
N THR A 77 -22.06 34.96 -35.91
CA THR A 77 -21.45 35.73 -37.02
C THR A 77 -21.37 37.21 -36.66
N THR A 78 -20.43 37.95 -37.28
CA THR A 78 -20.30 39.39 -37.07
C THR A 78 -21.60 40.11 -37.38
N GLY A 79 -22.10 40.89 -36.42
CA GLY A 79 -23.35 41.62 -36.54
C GLY A 79 -23.88 42.10 -35.20
N ASN A 80 -25.16 42.47 -35.16
CA ASN A 80 -25.75 43.06 -33.96
C ASN A 80 -26.07 42.00 -32.90
N ILE A 81 -25.74 42.33 -31.65
CA ILE A 81 -26.25 41.66 -30.46
C ILE A 81 -27.58 42.30 -30.05
N TYR A 82 -28.52 41.47 -29.64
CA TYR A 82 -29.80 41.89 -29.05
C TYR A 82 -30.06 41.18 -27.74
N VAL A 83 -30.68 41.89 -26.79
CA VAL A 83 -31.32 41.31 -25.60
C VAL A 83 -32.82 41.30 -25.84
N THR A 84 -33.47 40.16 -25.67
CA THR A 84 -34.93 40.02 -25.75
C THR A 84 -35.48 39.66 -24.39
N VAL A 85 -36.37 40.51 -23.86
CA VAL A 85 -37.08 40.31 -22.58
C VAL A 85 -38.56 40.19 -22.89
N GLY A 86 -39.16 39.03 -22.61
CA GLY A 86 -40.53 38.73 -23.04
C GLY A 86 -40.69 38.86 -24.56
N SER A 87 -41.60 39.73 -25.02
CA SER A 87 -41.79 40.05 -26.44
C SER A 87 -40.98 41.27 -26.92
N GLN A 88 -40.22 41.93 -26.05
CA GLN A 88 -39.54 43.19 -26.33
C GLN A 88 -38.07 42.95 -26.68
N LYS A 89 -37.65 43.44 -27.86
CA LYS A 89 -36.27 43.32 -28.37
C LYS A 89 -35.52 44.64 -28.20
N SER A 90 -34.29 44.63 -27.71
CA SER A 90 -33.49 45.84 -27.50
C SER A 90 -33.05 46.55 -28.78
N ASN A 91 -32.40 47.72 -28.65
CA ASN A 91 -31.50 48.22 -29.69
C ASN A 91 -30.37 47.20 -29.96
N GLY A 92 -29.85 47.21 -31.18
CA GLY A 92 -28.69 46.39 -31.54
C GLY A 92 -27.40 47.16 -31.32
N LEU A 93 -26.38 46.48 -30.78
CA LEU A 93 -24.99 46.95 -30.85
C LEU A 93 -24.16 45.93 -31.62
N THR A 94 -23.33 46.41 -32.54
CA THR A 94 -22.45 45.55 -33.34
C THR A 94 -21.41 44.90 -32.43
N PHE A 95 -21.35 43.57 -32.49
CA PHE A 95 -20.23 42.80 -31.99
C PHE A 95 -19.49 42.20 -33.18
N THR A 96 -18.20 42.45 -33.25
CA THR A 96 -17.36 41.84 -34.28
C THR A 96 -16.97 40.47 -33.78
N ILE A 97 -17.52 39.42 -34.40
CA ILE A 97 -16.91 38.11 -34.29
C ILE A 97 -15.56 38.26 -34.95
N GLN A 98 -14.50 38.17 -34.15
CA GLN A 98 -13.21 37.91 -34.73
C GLN A 98 -13.37 36.55 -35.41
N ALA A 99 -13.43 36.56 -36.75
CA ALA A 99 -13.13 35.36 -37.49
C ALA A 99 -11.86 34.81 -36.86
N ASP A 100 -11.82 33.49 -36.63
CA ASP A 100 -10.57 32.80 -36.43
C ASP A 100 -9.72 33.09 -37.68
N GLY A 101 -9.02 34.22 -37.66
CA GLY A 101 -8.33 34.82 -38.79
C GLY A 101 -7.06 34.06 -39.12
N THR A 102 -6.90 32.89 -38.52
CA THR A 102 -5.85 31.95 -38.81
C THR A 102 -6.42 30.57 -38.57
N GLN A 103 -6.95 29.96 -39.63
CA GLN A 103 -7.24 28.52 -39.72
C GLN A 103 -6.31 27.74 -38.79
N PRO A 104 -6.82 26.82 -37.93
CA PRO A 104 -5.96 26.05 -37.04
C PRO A 104 -4.84 25.46 -37.88
N ALA A 105 -3.60 25.66 -37.44
CA ALA A 105 -2.46 25.37 -38.29
C ALA A 105 -1.50 24.48 -37.53
N ILE A 106 -1.27 23.28 -38.04
CA ILE A 106 -0.19 22.41 -37.59
C ILE A 106 1.10 22.95 -38.19
N THR A 107 2.02 23.38 -37.34
CA THR A 107 3.35 23.85 -37.75
C THR A 107 4.34 22.70 -37.78
N ASN A 108 4.24 21.75 -36.84
CA ASN A 108 5.11 20.58 -36.80
C ASN A 108 4.53 19.44 -35.94
N LEU A 109 5.05 18.23 -36.11
CA LEU A 109 4.85 17.11 -35.18
C LEU A 109 6.17 16.84 -34.43
N SER A 110 6.09 16.35 -33.19
CA SER A 110 7.28 15.89 -32.45
C SER A 110 8.00 14.73 -33.16
N SER A 111 7.24 13.95 -33.94
CA SER A 111 7.74 12.97 -34.90
C SER A 111 6.72 12.78 -36.03
N THR A 112 7.18 12.56 -37.25
CA THR A 112 6.34 12.18 -38.41
C THR A 112 6.28 10.67 -38.63
N SER A 113 7.04 9.88 -37.87
CA SER A 113 6.98 8.42 -37.88
C SER A 113 6.87 7.88 -36.46
N PHE A 114 5.83 7.10 -36.18
CA PHE A 114 5.54 6.60 -34.84
C PHE A 114 4.72 5.31 -34.89
N ASN A 115 4.69 4.58 -33.78
CA ASN A 115 3.89 3.37 -33.63
C ASN A 115 2.50 3.73 -33.05
N VAL A 116 1.53 2.85 -33.28
CA VAL A 116 0.25 2.89 -32.56
C VAL A 116 0.51 2.88 -31.04
N GLY A 117 -0.21 3.73 -30.30
CA GLY A 117 -0.04 3.88 -28.86
C GLY A 117 1.15 4.75 -28.43
N ASN A 118 2.00 5.25 -29.32
CA ASN A 118 2.98 6.27 -28.92
C ASN A 118 2.27 7.57 -28.53
N GLN A 119 2.85 8.30 -27.59
CA GLN A 119 2.47 9.67 -27.32
C GLN A 119 3.26 10.60 -28.23
N ILE A 120 2.57 11.48 -28.95
CA ILE A 120 3.20 12.52 -29.77
C ILE A 120 2.70 13.90 -29.35
N THR A 121 3.48 14.93 -29.68
CA THR A 121 3.06 16.33 -29.53
C THR A 121 2.84 16.96 -30.89
N ILE A 122 1.66 17.55 -31.10
CA ILE A 122 1.30 18.32 -32.28
C ILE A 122 1.54 19.79 -31.95
N TYR A 123 2.46 20.45 -32.65
CA TYR A 123 2.73 21.87 -32.49
C TYR A 123 1.99 22.68 -33.54
N GLY A 124 1.47 23.84 -33.14
CA GLY A 124 0.73 24.67 -34.05
C GLY A 124 0.22 25.98 -33.47
N LYS A 125 -0.85 26.48 -34.08
CA LYS A 125 -1.53 27.71 -33.70
C LYS A 125 -3.04 27.48 -33.71
N ASN A 126 -3.73 28.18 -32.81
CA ASN A 126 -5.19 28.26 -32.72
C ASN A 126 -5.88 26.91 -32.46
N PHE A 127 -5.29 26.06 -31.63
CA PHE A 127 -5.92 24.78 -31.23
C PHE A 127 -7.01 24.94 -30.16
N GLY A 128 -7.22 26.16 -29.65
CA GLY A 128 -8.10 26.42 -28.51
C GLY A 128 -7.51 25.94 -27.18
N SER A 129 -8.18 26.28 -26.08
CA SER A 129 -7.70 26.02 -24.72
C SER A 129 -8.17 24.69 -24.12
N LYS A 130 -9.02 23.92 -24.82
CA LYS A 130 -9.62 22.66 -24.32
C LYS A 130 -10.04 21.74 -25.46
N SER A 131 -10.09 20.43 -25.19
CA SER A 131 -10.50 19.37 -26.14
C SER A 131 -12.02 19.18 -26.28
N ALA A 132 -12.84 19.85 -25.48
CA ALA A 132 -14.31 19.71 -25.53
C ALA A 132 -14.88 20.08 -26.91
N ASP A 133 -14.27 21.07 -27.56
CA ASP A 133 -14.67 21.61 -28.86
C ASP A 133 -13.67 21.30 -29.97
N SER A 134 -12.62 20.50 -29.68
CA SER A 134 -11.50 20.26 -30.59
C SER A 134 -11.02 18.80 -30.58
N LYS A 135 -10.73 18.25 -31.76
CA LYS A 135 -10.41 16.83 -31.96
C LYS A 135 -9.18 16.65 -32.85
N VAL A 136 -8.41 15.59 -32.61
CA VAL A 136 -7.29 15.16 -33.48
C VAL A 136 -7.71 13.92 -34.25
N PHE A 137 -7.44 13.88 -35.55
CA PHE A 137 -7.74 12.76 -36.43
C PHE A 137 -6.48 12.21 -37.11
N PHE A 138 -6.34 10.89 -37.09
CA PHE A 138 -5.27 10.10 -37.72
C PHE A 138 -5.87 9.34 -38.90
N ASN A 139 -5.73 9.88 -40.11
CA ASN A 139 -6.29 9.32 -41.34
C ASN A 139 -7.79 8.98 -41.21
N GLY A 140 -8.54 9.88 -40.57
CA GLY A 140 -9.98 9.73 -40.29
C GLY A 140 -10.34 9.05 -38.97
N ILE A 141 -9.37 8.47 -38.24
CA ILE A 141 -9.61 7.88 -36.90
C ILE A 141 -9.44 8.95 -35.83
N GLU A 142 -10.48 9.20 -35.04
CA GLU A 142 -10.45 10.15 -33.92
C GLU A 142 -9.58 9.63 -32.77
N ALA A 143 -8.69 10.48 -32.25
CA ALA A 143 -7.99 10.20 -31.00
C ALA A 143 -8.90 10.46 -29.80
N ILE A 144 -8.89 9.55 -28.82
CA ILE A 144 -9.79 9.60 -27.65
C ILE A 144 -9.09 9.97 -26.35
N TYR A 145 -7.75 10.03 -26.34
CA TYR A 145 -6.96 10.33 -25.13
C TYR A 145 -5.93 11.43 -25.37
N TYR A 146 -6.05 12.51 -24.58
CA TYR A 146 -5.22 13.71 -24.64
C TYR A 146 -4.58 13.96 -23.27
N PRO A 147 -3.32 13.54 -23.05
CA PRO A 147 -2.61 13.82 -21.81
C PRO A 147 -2.59 15.31 -21.44
N ASN A 148 -2.42 16.20 -22.43
CA ASN A 148 -2.42 17.65 -22.25
C ASN A 148 -2.90 18.37 -23.53
N TRP A 149 -3.58 19.51 -23.39
CA TRP A 149 -4.06 20.34 -24.48
C TRP A 149 -3.76 21.82 -24.24
N PHE A 150 -3.07 22.47 -25.17
CA PHE A 150 -2.73 23.89 -25.12
C PHE A 150 -3.06 24.56 -26.46
N PRO A 151 -3.24 25.90 -26.50
CA PRO A 151 -3.54 26.64 -27.74
C PRO A 151 -2.53 26.46 -28.88
N THR A 152 -1.28 26.07 -28.56
CA THR A 152 -0.19 25.90 -29.52
C THR A 152 0.45 24.51 -29.49
N ALA A 153 0.00 23.61 -28.60
CA ALA A 153 0.55 22.27 -28.47
C ALA A 153 -0.51 21.27 -27.96
N ILE A 154 -0.63 20.11 -28.61
CA ILE A 154 -1.52 19.02 -28.18
C ILE A 154 -0.67 17.78 -27.94
N MET A 155 -0.70 17.24 -26.71
CA MET A 155 -0.17 15.91 -26.44
C MET A 155 -1.30 14.90 -26.66
N VAL A 156 -1.05 13.92 -27.51
CA VAL A 156 -2.06 12.94 -27.93
C VAL A 156 -1.45 11.54 -28.02
N LEU A 157 -2.25 10.54 -27.64
CA LEU A 157 -1.89 9.14 -27.86
C LEU A 157 -2.36 8.69 -29.25
N VAL A 158 -1.46 8.07 -30.03
CA VAL A 158 -1.79 7.55 -31.36
C VAL A 158 -2.85 6.45 -31.20
N PRO A 159 -4.04 6.61 -31.81
CA PRO A 159 -5.17 5.72 -31.56
C PRO A 159 -4.93 4.31 -32.11
N GLU A 160 -5.63 3.33 -31.54
CA GLU A 160 -5.65 1.97 -32.08
C GLU A 160 -6.09 1.97 -33.54
N ASN A 161 -5.52 1.07 -34.33
CA ASN A 161 -5.82 0.90 -35.76
C ASN A 161 -5.47 2.10 -36.66
N ALA A 162 -4.76 3.12 -36.14
CA ALA A 162 -4.19 4.18 -36.97
C ALA A 162 -3.37 3.57 -38.12
N LYS A 163 -3.58 4.09 -39.33
CA LYS A 163 -2.80 3.74 -40.53
C LYS A 163 -1.97 4.96 -40.94
N SER A 164 -0.86 4.76 -41.65
CA SER A 164 -0.14 5.86 -42.29
C SER A 164 -1.09 6.70 -43.14
N GLY A 165 -0.85 8.00 -43.20
CA GLY A 165 -1.73 8.92 -43.93
C GLY A 165 -1.63 10.33 -43.39
N LYS A 166 -2.78 11.00 -43.30
CA LYS A 166 -2.85 12.42 -42.98
C LYS A 166 -3.42 12.68 -41.60
N LEU A 167 -2.70 13.48 -40.82
CA LEU A 167 -3.12 13.96 -39.52
C LEU A 167 -3.69 15.37 -39.68
N TYR A 168 -4.80 15.66 -38.99
CA TYR A 168 -5.33 17.02 -38.87
C TYR A 168 -5.97 17.26 -37.49
N VAL A 169 -6.08 18.54 -37.13
CA VAL A 169 -6.83 19.00 -35.95
C VAL A 169 -8.12 19.67 -36.45
N SER A 170 -9.25 19.37 -35.81
CA SER A 170 -10.50 20.10 -35.99
C SER A 170 -10.80 20.91 -34.75
N VAL A 171 -11.09 22.21 -34.91
CA VAL A 171 -11.41 23.13 -33.82
C VAL A 171 -12.76 23.77 -34.13
N ALA A 172 -13.77 23.52 -33.30
CA ALA A 172 -15.15 23.99 -33.50
C ALA A 172 -15.70 23.67 -34.91
N GLY A 173 -15.32 22.51 -35.48
CA GLY A 173 -15.71 22.09 -36.83
C GLY A 173 -14.84 22.63 -37.96
N VAL A 174 -13.91 23.55 -37.70
CA VAL A 174 -12.95 24.07 -38.69
C VAL A 174 -11.75 23.14 -38.77
N LYS A 175 -11.38 22.72 -39.98
CA LYS A 175 -10.27 21.78 -40.24
C LYS A 175 -8.93 22.52 -40.45
N SER A 176 -7.86 22.01 -39.85
CA SER A 176 -6.50 22.52 -40.07
C SER A 176 -5.90 22.13 -41.43
N ASN A 177 -4.69 22.60 -41.73
CA ASN A 177 -3.83 21.93 -42.71
C ASN A 177 -3.58 20.48 -42.28
N GLU A 178 -3.30 19.62 -43.27
CA GLU A 178 -2.96 18.22 -43.04
C GLU A 178 -1.44 18.05 -43.01
N VAL A 179 -0.96 17.15 -42.16
CA VAL A 179 0.44 16.75 -42.12
C VAL A 179 0.54 15.25 -42.36
N ASP A 180 1.40 14.85 -43.29
CA ASP A 180 1.66 13.43 -43.55
C ASP A 180 2.40 12.81 -42.36
N TYR A 181 2.01 11.60 -42.01
CA TYR A 181 2.72 10.77 -41.04
C TYR A 181 2.75 9.32 -41.51
N THR A 182 3.74 8.59 -41.02
CA THR A 182 3.86 7.15 -41.21
C THR A 182 3.64 6.43 -39.89
N ILE A 183 2.75 5.44 -39.90
CA ILE A 183 2.75 4.42 -38.86
C ILE A 183 3.90 3.49 -39.19
N SER A 184 4.92 3.51 -38.34
CA SER A 184 5.92 2.47 -38.35
C SER A 184 5.25 1.18 -37.88
N ASN A 185 5.19 0.18 -38.76
CA ASN A 185 4.81 -1.19 -38.36
C ASN A 185 6.01 -1.91 -37.73
N THR A 186 7.08 -1.19 -37.42
CA THR A 186 8.23 -1.70 -36.67
C THR A 186 7.82 -1.84 -35.21
N ILE A 187 7.20 -2.97 -34.90
CA ILE A 187 7.05 -3.42 -33.53
C ILE A 187 8.47 -3.66 -33.01
N LEU A 188 8.97 -2.70 -32.24
CA LEU A 188 10.23 -2.85 -31.52
C LEU A 188 10.07 -3.97 -30.51
N ASP A 189 11.11 -4.77 -30.36
CA ASP A 189 11.12 -5.78 -29.31
C ASP A 189 11.08 -5.07 -27.95
N PRO A 190 10.30 -5.58 -26.98
CA PRO A 190 10.28 -5.01 -25.64
C PRO A 190 11.68 -5.07 -25.03
N VAL A 191 12.07 -4.08 -24.23
CA VAL A 191 13.38 -4.05 -23.58
C VAL A 191 13.19 -3.78 -22.10
N ILE A 192 13.73 -4.65 -21.25
CA ILE A 192 13.82 -4.41 -19.80
C ILE A 192 15.10 -3.63 -19.53
N THR A 193 14.96 -2.46 -18.91
CA THR A 193 16.08 -1.60 -18.50
C THR A 193 16.45 -1.80 -17.03
N SER A 194 15.47 -2.08 -16.16
CA SER A 194 15.73 -2.40 -14.75
C SER A 194 14.56 -3.14 -14.09
N ILE A 195 14.83 -3.84 -13.00
CA ILE A 195 13.83 -4.42 -12.10
C ILE A 195 14.11 -3.94 -10.68
N ASN A 196 13.08 -3.53 -9.95
CA ASN A 196 13.19 -3.08 -8.56
C ASN A 196 12.08 -3.70 -7.68
N PRO A 197 12.43 -4.39 -6.59
CA PRO A 197 13.78 -4.83 -6.21
C PRO A 197 14.37 -5.87 -7.18
N THR A 198 15.69 -6.08 -7.20
CA THR A 198 16.34 -7.16 -7.99
C THR A 198 16.36 -8.52 -7.29
N ILE A 199 15.88 -8.56 -6.05
CA ILE A 199 15.78 -9.74 -5.20
C ILE A 199 14.46 -9.71 -4.42
N ALA A 200 13.68 -10.79 -4.46
CA ALA A 200 12.46 -10.93 -3.65
C ALA A 200 12.04 -12.40 -3.48
N GLN A 201 11.12 -12.67 -2.55
CA GLN A 201 10.45 -13.96 -2.39
C GLN A 201 9.28 -14.10 -3.39
N SER A 202 8.84 -15.34 -3.64
CA SER A 202 7.58 -15.61 -4.34
C SER A 202 6.40 -14.93 -3.63
N GLY A 203 5.46 -14.39 -4.41
CA GLY A 203 4.31 -13.60 -3.94
C GLY A 203 4.60 -12.11 -3.74
N THR A 204 5.87 -11.68 -3.69
CA THR A 204 6.20 -10.25 -3.56
C THR A 204 5.94 -9.50 -4.87
N SER A 205 5.36 -8.30 -4.79
CA SER A 205 5.23 -7.41 -5.94
C SER A 205 6.57 -6.76 -6.31
N VAL A 206 6.92 -6.78 -7.60
CA VAL A 206 8.13 -6.17 -8.15
C VAL A 206 7.80 -5.28 -9.35
N GLN A 207 8.57 -4.21 -9.55
CA GLN A 207 8.42 -3.31 -10.70
C GLN A 207 9.50 -3.58 -11.75
N ILE A 208 9.06 -3.70 -13.00
CA ILE A 208 9.90 -3.91 -14.18
C ILE A 208 9.78 -2.64 -15.03
N TYR A 209 10.90 -1.95 -15.23
CA TYR A 209 10.98 -0.76 -16.07
C TYR A 209 11.61 -1.12 -17.41
N GLY A 210 11.18 -0.42 -18.46
CA GLY A 210 11.66 -0.67 -19.80
C GLY A 210 11.03 0.17 -20.88
N GLU A 211 11.06 -0.35 -22.09
CA GLU A 211 10.55 0.29 -23.29
C GLU A 211 9.78 -0.71 -24.14
N ASN A 212 8.83 -0.21 -24.93
CA ASN A 212 8.06 -0.97 -25.93
C ASN A 212 7.23 -2.13 -25.33
N PHE A 213 6.82 -2.03 -24.07
CA PHE A 213 5.92 -3.02 -23.46
C PHE A 213 4.49 -2.93 -24.00
N GLY A 214 4.10 -1.80 -24.60
CA GLY A 214 2.72 -1.51 -25.00
C GLY A 214 1.88 -0.95 -23.85
N ASN A 215 0.82 -0.20 -24.17
CA ASN A 215 0.04 0.55 -23.16
C ASN A 215 -0.93 -0.30 -22.33
N SER A 216 -1.14 -1.56 -22.71
CA SER A 216 -2.02 -2.50 -22.00
C SER A 216 -1.54 -3.94 -22.21
N VAL A 217 -2.08 -4.85 -21.41
CA VAL A 217 -1.81 -6.29 -21.55
C VAL A 217 -2.54 -6.81 -22.80
N GLY A 218 -1.77 -7.13 -23.84
CA GLY A 218 -2.30 -7.76 -25.06
C GLY A 218 -2.64 -9.24 -24.87
N ALA A 219 -3.37 -9.83 -25.82
CA ALA A 219 -3.84 -11.22 -25.76
C ALA A 219 -2.71 -12.27 -25.63
N ASN A 220 -1.48 -11.92 -26.02
CA ASN A 220 -0.28 -12.77 -25.91
C ASN A 220 0.85 -12.05 -25.16
N SER A 221 0.50 -11.21 -24.19
CA SER A 221 1.48 -10.50 -23.35
C SER A 221 1.56 -11.13 -21.96
N TYR A 222 2.78 -11.38 -21.49
CA TYR A 222 3.03 -11.98 -20.17
C TYR A 222 4.46 -11.69 -19.70
N VAL A 223 4.71 -11.89 -18.41
CA VAL A 223 6.05 -11.83 -17.81
C VAL A 223 6.43 -13.20 -17.31
N GLU A 224 7.65 -13.63 -17.59
CA GLU A 224 8.21 -14.90 -17.14
C GLU A 224 9.44 -14.70 -16.25
N PHE A 225 9.51 -15.43 -15.15
CA PHE A 225 10.71 -15.69 -14.37
C PHE A 225 11.22 -17.07 -14.79
N GLY A 226 12.16 -17.12 -15.75
CA GLY A 226 12.61 -18.36 -16.36
C GLY A 226 11.50 -18.97 -17.21
N THR A 227 10.81 -19.98 -16.65
CA THR A 227 9.65 -20.64 -17.27
C THR A 227 8.34 -20.40 -16.51
N TYR A 228 8.38 -19.67 -15.40
CA TYR A 228 7.23 -19.45 -14.52
C TYR A 228 6.55 -18.12 -14.89
N LYS A 229 5.25 -18.15 -15.20
CA LYS A 229 4.49 -16.94 -15.53
C LYS A 229 4.10 -16.19 -14.26
N ALA A 230 4.39 -14.90 -14.24
CA ALA A 230 4.03 -14.00 -13.14
C ALA A 230 2.59 -13.49 -13.27
N THR A 231 1.97 -13.13 -12.15
CA THR A 231 0.69 -12.43 -12.12
C THR A 231 0.92 -10.95 -12.42
N ILE A 232 0.24 -10.40 -13.43
CA ILE A 232 0.35 -8.98 -13.78
C ILE A 232 -0.60 -8.16 -12.90
N VAL A 233 -0.05 -7.18 -12.19
CA VAL A 233 -0.77 -6.22 -11.34
C VAL A 233 -1.04 -4.92 -12.09
N TYR A 234 -0.06 -4.44 -12.85
CA TYR A 234 -0.14 -3.19 -13.61
C TYR A 234 0.74 -3.28 -14.86
N TRP A 235 0.34 -2.61 -15.95
CA TRP A 235 1.08 -2.61 -17.22
C TRP A 235 0.88 -1.30 -17.97
N ASN A 236 1.97 -0.70 -18.44
CA ASN A 236 1.98 0.32 -19.48
C ASN A 236 3.27 0.19 -20.32
N ASN A 237 3.48 1.12 -21.25
CA ASN A 237 4.56 1.01 -22.24
C ASN A 237 5.98 1.02 -21.64
N THR A 238 6.17 1.56 -20.44
CA THR A 238 7.48 1.72 -19.82
C THR A 238 7.61 1.06 -18.45
N GLY A 239 6.54 0.48 -17.92
CA GLY A 239 6.49 -0.07 -16.57
C GLY A 239 5.45 -1.18 -16.42
N ILE A 240 5.86 -2.27 -15.79
CA ILE A 240 5.01 -3.41 -15.44
C ILE A 240 5.21 -3.71 -13.95
N THR A 241 4.12 -3.90 -13.21
CA THR A 241 4.16 -4.46 -11.85
C THR A 241 3.64 -5.89 -11.90
N VAL A 242 4.38 -6.82 -11.32
CA VAL A 242 4.00 -8.24 -11.24
C VAL A 242 4.22 -8.78 -9.84
N GLU A 243 3.52 -9.86 -9.49
CA GLU A 243 3.87 -10.70 -8.34
C GLU A 243 4.82 -11.81 -8.78
N VAL A 244 5.92 -12.00 -8.05
CA VAL A 244 6.88 -13.09 -8.34
C VAL A 244 6.15 -14.43 -8.21
N PRO A 245 6.18 -15.30 -9.23
CA PRO A 245 5.47 -16.57 -9.18
C PRO A 245 6.04 -17.51 -8.12
N GLU A 246 5.24 -18.49 -7.67
CA GLU A 246 5.74 -19.59 -6.83
C GLU A 246 6.73 -20.44 -7.64
N MET A 247 8.01 -20.43 -7.22
CA MET A 247 9.11 -21.09 -7.92
C MET A 247 10.31 -21.35 -7.00
N PRO A 248 11.26 -22.24 -7.36
CA PRO A 248 12.48 -22.45 -6.58
C PRO A 248 13.33 -21.18 -6.43
N SER A 249 14.05 -21.10 -5.31
CA SER A 249 15.01 -20.01 -5.08
C SER A 249 16.25 -20.14 -5.95
N GLY A 250 16.86 -19.00 -6.28
CA GLY A 250 18.06 -18.93 -7.09
C GLY A 250 18.05 -17.74 -8.03
N GLU A 251 19.09 -17.62 -8.85
CA GLU A 251 19.11 -16.65 -9.93
C GLU A 251 18.23 -17.12 -11.09
N VAL A 252 17.47 -16.20 -11.66
CA VAL A 252 16.59 -16.45 -12.80
C VAL A 252 16.62 -15.27 -13.78
N SER A 253 16.41 -15.55 -15.06
CA SER A 253 16.22 -14.54 -16.09
C SER A 253 14.74 -14.14 -16.18
N VAL A 254 14.44 -12.86 -15.96
CA VAL A 254 13.11 -12.28 -16.15
C VAL A 254 12.99 -11.77 -17.57
N THR A 255 11.87 -12.08 -18.22
CA THR A 255 11.56 -11.62 -19.58
C THR A 255 10.12 -11.13 -19.68
N VAL A 256 9.90 -10.13 -20.52
CA VAL A 256 8.59 -9.60 -20.88
C VAL A 256 8.31 -10.04 -22.31
N THR A 257 7.17 -10.69 -22.54
CA THR A 257 6.62 -10.90 -23.88
C THR A 257 5.50 -9.91 -24.09
N SER A 258 5.58 -9.10 -25.16
CA SER A 258 4.50 -8.21 -25.59
C SER A 258 4.20 -8.45 -27.06
N ASN A 259 2.94 -8.74 -27.39
CA ASN A 259 2.50 -9.00 -28.76
C ASN A 259 3.36 -10.03 -29.51
N ASN A 260 3.69 -11.15 -28.86
CA ASN A 260 4.57 -12.22 -29.37
C ASN A 260 6.05 -11.84 -29.58
N LYS A 261 6.48 -10.65 -29.14
CA LYS A 261 7.90 -10.26 -29.11
C LYS A 261 8.44 -10.39 -27.69
N LYS A 262 9.57 -11.06 -27.54
CA LYS A 262 10.21 -11.32 -26.25
C LYS A 262 11.34 -10.32 -26.00
N SER A 263 11.47 -9.86 -24.77
CA SER A 263 12.52 -8.92 -24.38
C SER A 263 13.88 -9.59 -24.18
N ASN A 264 14.90 -8.78 -23.92
CA ASN A 264 16.11 -9.25 -23.25
C ASN A 264 15.76 -9.90 -21.90
N GLY A 265 16.64 -10.80 -21.46
CA GLY A 265 16.63 -11.33 -20.10
C GLY A 265 17.24 -10.34 -19.12
N PHE A 266 16.63 -10.19 -17.96
CA PHE A 266 17.17 -9.43 -16.84
C PHE A 266 17.39 -10.35 -15.63
N THR A 267 18.60 -10.40 -15.08
CA THR A 267 18.90 -11.25 -13.93
C THR A 267 18.15 -10.77 -12.69
N PHE A 268 17.44 -11.68 -12.04
CA PHE A 268 16.71 -11.48 -10.80
C PHE A 268 17.02 -12.64 -9.84
N ARG A 269 17.06 -12.39 -8.54
CA ARG A 269 17.26 -13.46 -7.54
C ARG A 269 15.97 -13.73 -6.78
N VAL A 270 15.44 -14.94 -6.92
CA VAL A 270 14.33 -15.42 -6.08
C VAL A 270 14.90 -15.91 -4.75
N GLN A 271 14.44 -15.34 -3.65
CA GLN A 271 14.77 -15.81 -2.31
C GLN A 271 13.99 -17.08 -1.99
N SER A 272 14.60 -17.99 -1.23
CA SER A 272 13.88 -19.12 -0.66
C SER A 272 12.73 -18.61 0.20
N LYS A 273 11.53 -19.08 -0.10
CA LYS A 273 10.43 -19.03 0.86
C LYS A 273 10.90 -19.77 2.11
N ALA A 274 10.92 -19.11 3.26
CA ALA A 274 11.33 -19.74 4.52
C ALA A 274 10.46 -20.98 4.72
N VAL A 275 11.07 -22.16 4.70
CA VAL A 275 10.39 -23.36 5.19
C VAL A 275 10.27 -23.14 6.69
N VAL A 276 9.07 -22.81 7.17
CA VAL A 276 8.81 -22.59 8.59
C VAL A 276 9.26 -23.84 9.35
N ILE A 277 10.34 -23.72 10.11
CA ILE A 277 10.86 -24.81 10.95
C ILE A 277 10.14 -24.81 12.30
N VAL A 278 9.86 -23.61 12.82
CA VAL A 278 9.22 -23.41 14.12
C VAL A 278 7.89 -22.68 13.91
N PRO A 279 6.74 -23.32 14.19
CA PRO A 279 5.46 -22.62 14.26
C PRO A 279 5.48 -21.52 15.32
N MET A 280 4.96 -20.34 14.98
CA MET A 280 4.98 -19.16 15.84
C MET A 280 3.58 -18.62 16.05
N VAL A 281 3.29 -18.18 17.27
CA VAL A 281 2.04 -17.55 17.68
C VAL A 281 2.28 -16.07 17.97
N GLN A 282 1.36 -15.20 17.54
CA GLN A 282 1.48 -13.77 17.77
C GLN A 282 0.89 -13.39 19.12
N ILE A 283 1.75 -12.92 20.02
CA ILE A 283 1.41 -12.41 21.34
C ILE A 283 1.15 -10.91 21.23
N PRO A 284 -0.01 -10.39 21.72
CA PRO A 284 -0.35 -8.98 21.57
C PRO A 284 0.52 -8.09 22.46
N ALA A 285 0.79 -6.86 21.98
CA ALA A 285 1.29 -5.79 22.84
C ALA A 285 0.34 -5.56 24.02
N GLY A 286 0.87 -5.19 25.17
CA GLY A 286 0.06 -5.02 26.38
C GLY A 286 0.89 -4.82 27.63
N SER A 287 0.21 -4.71 28.77
CA SER A 287 0.85 -4.60 30.07
C SER A 287 0.40 -5.72 30.99
N PHE A 288 1.27 -6.13 31.91
CA PHE A 288 0.93 -7.08 32.96
C PHE A 288 1.73 -6.79 34.23
N MET A 289 1.36 -7.45 35.32
CA MET A 289 2.12 -7.42 36.57
C MET A 289 3.09 -8.62 36.60
N MET A 290 4.38 -8.33 36.50
CA MET A 290 5.47 -9.30 36.55
C MET A 290 5.85 -9.60 38.00
N GLY A 291 6.13 -10.87 38.29
CA GLY A 291 6.51 -11.33 39.62
C GLY A 291 5.33 -11.67 40.54
N SER A 292 5.64 -11.77 41.83
CA SER A 292 4.71 -12.11 42.91
C SER A 292 4.56 -10.95 43.89
N ALA A 293 3.31 -10.69 44.32
CA ALA A 293 3.02 -9.73 45.37
C ALA A 293 3.34 -10.27 46.78
N ASN A 294 3.68 -11.56 46.90
CA ASN A 294 3.93 -12.20 48.18
C ASN A 294 5.43 -12.20 48.50
N ILE A 295 5.81 -11.55 49.61
CA ILE A 295 7.20 -11.43 50.07
C ILE A 295 7.89 -12.78 50.30
N ILE A 296 7.15 -13.87 50.51
CA ILE A 296 7.75 -15.20 50.69
C ILE A 296 8.32 -15.75 49.37
N ASP A 297 7.85 -15.25 48.22
CA ASP A 297 8.37 -15.60 46.90
C ASP A 297 9.57 -14.69 46.59
N LEU A 298 10.59 -14.71 47.45
CA LEU A 298 11.69 -13.73 47.47
C LEU A 298 12.31 -13.45 46.10
N ASP A 299 12.52 -14.48 45.27
CA ASP A 299 13.12 -14.32 43.93
C ASP A 299 12.21 -13.60 42.93
N ALA A 300 10.89 -13.68 43.11
CA ALA A 300 9.88 -13.09 42.23
C ALA A 300 9.24 -11.83 42.83
N TYR A 301 9.63 -11.44 44.05
CA TYR A 301 9.21 -10.21 44.70
C TYR A 301 10.22 -9.09 44.40
N PRO A 302 9.78 -7.82 44.24
CA PRO A 302 8.41 -7.35 44.25
C PRO A 302 7.69 -7.48 42.90
N GLN A 303 6.36 -7.48 42.96
CA GLN A 303 5.54 -7.38 41.77
C GLN A 303 5.61 -5.96 41.18
N HIS A 304 5.86 -5.84 39.89
CA HIS A 304 5.98 -4.55 39.19
C HIS A 304 5.31 -4.61 37.81
N LYS A 305 4.99 -3.44 37.23
CA LYS A 305 4.30 -3.39 35.94
C LYS A 305 5.31 -3.46 34.79
N VAL A 306 5.05 -4.32 33.83
CA VAL A 306 5.80 -4.37 32.57
C VAL A 306 4.85 -4.06 31.41
N THR A 307 5.33 -3.29 30.44
CA THR A 307 4.59 -2.96 29.20
C THR A 307 5.40 -3.33 27.96
N PHE A 308 4.78 -4.09 27.06
CA PHE A 308 5.29 -4.37 25.72
C PHE A 308 4.62 -3.47 24.69
N THR A 309 5.41 -2.70 23.95
CA THR A 309 4.88 -1.70 23.00
C THR A 309 4.51 -2.29 21.65
N LYS A 310 4.97 -3.51 21.36
CA LYS A 310 4.79 -4.20 20.09
C LYS A 310 4.39 -5.65 20.30
N PRO A 311 3.63 -6.25 19.37
CA PRO A 311 3.39 -7.68 19.40
C PRO A 311 4.68 -8.46 19.18
N LEU A 312 4.76 -9.64 19.77
CA LEU A 312 5.89 -10.57 19.67
C LEU A 312 5.44 -11.87 19.00
N LEU A 313 6.26 -12.46 18.13
CA LEU A 313 6.04 -13.83 17.67
C LEU A 313 6.79 -14.76 18.63
N VAL A 314 6.10 -15.73 19.22
CA VAL A 314 6.66 -16.71 20.18
C VAL A 314 6.43 -18.12 19.64
N GLY A 315 7.41 -19.01 19.77
CA GLY A 315 7.27 -20.41 19.36
C GLY A 315 6.06 -21.05 20.03
N GLU A 316 5.23 -21.76 19.28
CA GLU A 316 4.00 -22.39 19.78
C GLU A 316 4.26 -23.39 20.91
N THR A 317 5.38 -24.10 20.80
CA THR A 317 5.90 -25.08 21.77
C THR A 317 7.35 -24.78 22.14
N GLU A 318 7.92 -25.55 23.08
CA GLU A 318 9.37 -25.67 23.22
C GLU A 318 9.99 -26.16 21.89
N ILE A 319 11.28 -25.91 21.67
CA ILE A 319 11.98 -26.47 20.51
C ILE A 319 12.08 -27.98 20.64
N SER A 320 11.46 -28.70 19.71
CA SER A 320 11.53 -30.17 19.65
C SER A 320 12.91 -30.68 19.23
N GLN A 321 13.21 -31.93 19.58
CA GLN A 321 14.42 -32.62 19.15
C GLN A 321 14.52 -32.70 17.62
N ALA A 322 13.39 -32.85 16.90
CA ALA A 322 13.36 -32.81 15.43
C ALA A 322 13.83 -31.45 14.88
N GLN A 323 13.28 -30.36 15.42
CA GLN A 323 13.64 -28.99 15.02
C GLN A 323 15.11 -28.70 15.33
N TYR A 324 15.58 -29.07 16.53
CA TYR A 324 16.96 -28.89 16.94
C TYR A 324 17.94 -29.57 15.99
N LYS A 325 17.72 -30.86 15.66
CA LYS A 325 18.55 -31.60 14.68
C LYS A 325 18.59 -30.90 13.32
N LYS A 326 17.44 -30.44 12.84
CA LYS A 326 17.31 -29.78 11.53
C LYS A 326 18.13 -28.49 11.45
N VAL A 327 18.16 -27.69 12.51
CA VAL A 327 18.84 -26.39 12.53
C VAL A 327 20.32 -26.50 12.88
N MET A 328 20.65 -27.36 13.84
CA MET A 328 22.02 -27.43 14.36
C MET A 328 22.93 -28.29 13.51
N ASN A 329 22.39 -29.23 12.71
CA ASN A 329 23.17 -30.24 11.98
C ASN A 329 24.19 -30.97 12.88
N LEU A 330 23.79 -31.21 14.14
CA LEU A 330 24.60 -31.84 15.18
C LEU A 330 23.83 -33.02 15.79
N SER A 331 24.54 -33.82 16.58
CA SER A 331 23.92 -34.83 17.44
C SER A 331 22.87 -34.17 18.33
N ASN A 332 21.69 -34.78 18.40
CA ASN A 332 20.71 -34.49 19.44
C ASN A 332 21.41 -34.60 20.81
N PRO A 333 21.33 -33.60 21.71
CA PRO A 333 21.97 -33.64 23.03
C PRO A 333 21.15 -34.35 24.11
N SER A 334 19.84 -34.52 23.92
CA SER A 334 18.87 -34.96 24.93
C SER A 334 19.13 -36.35 25.54
N SER A 335 18.90 -36.52 26.83
CA SER A 335 18.95 -37.79 27.56
C SER A 335 18.13 -38.89 26.89
N ILE A 336 16.90 -38.57 26.49
CA ILE A 336 15.94 -39.48 25.85
C ILE A 336 15.74 -39.03 24.40
N LYS A 337 16.01 -39.92 23.44
CA LYS A 337 15.94 -39.63 22.01
C LYS A 337 14.55 -39.92 21.46
N ASP A 338 13.77 -38.86 21.26
CA ASP A 338 12.49 -38.91 20.56
C ASP A 338 12.24 -37.56 19.91
N ASP A 339 11.96 -37.56 18.61
CA ASP A 339 11.83 -36.37 17.78
C ASP A 339 10.67 -35.46 18.20
N GLY A 340 9.64 -36.02 18.85
CA GLY A 340 8.51 -35.27 19.38
C GLY A 340 8.76 -34.57 20.72
N ASN A 341 9.77 -35.02 21.50
CA ASN A 341 10.10 -34.43 22.80
C ASN A 341 10.77 -33.05 22.62
N PRO A 342 10.69 -32.15 23.62
CA PRO A 342 11.53 -30.97 23.66
C PRO A 342 13.01 -31.37 23.72
N VAL A 343 13.87 -30.55 23.15
CA VAL A 343 15.31 -30.74 23.26
C VAL A 343 15.80 -30.24 24.62
N GLU A 344 16.45 -31.12 25.37
CA GLU A 344 17.16 -30.79 26.62
C GLU A 344 18.64 -31.20 26.58
N GLN A 345 19.38 -31.02 27.68
CA GLN A 345 20.83 -31.22 27.79
C GLN A 345 21.68 -30.26 26.94
N LEU A 346 21.20 -29.03 26.76
CA LEU A 346 21.88 -28.00 26.01
C LEU A 346 22.24 -26.79 26.87
N THR A 347 23.36 -26.15 26.51
CA THR A 347 23.82 -24.92 27.15
C THR A 347 23.01 -23.72 26.65
N TRP A 348 22.96 -22.64 27.42
CA TRP A 348 22.37 -21.39 26.96
C TRP A 348 23.01 -20.90 25.65
N TYR A 349 24.33 -21.12 25.49
CA TYR A 349 25.06 -20.79 24.27
C TYR A 349 24.60 -21.58 23.04
N SER A 350 24.22 -22.85 23.23
CA SER A 350 23.64 -23.69 22.17
C SER A 350 22.27 -23.16 21.74
N ALA A 351 21.47 -22.64 22.67
CA ALA A 351 20.16 -22.08 22.38
C ALA A 351 20.25 -20.77 21.56
N VAL A 352 21.20 -19.88 21.89
CA VAL A 352 21.42 -18.66 21.08
C VAL A 352 22.07 -18.95 19.72
N ASP A 353 22.95 -19.96 19.61
CA ASP A 353 23.46 -20.42 18.31
C ASP A 353 22.35 -20.99 17.43
N PHE A 354 21.43 -21.79 18.02
CA PHE A 354 20.22 -22.25 17.32
C PHE A 354 19.41 -21.08 16.78
N CYS A 355 19.17 -20.04 17.59
CA CYS A 355 18.43 -18.85 17.16
C CYS A 355 19.07 -18.18 15.92
N ASN A 356 20.39 -18.01 15.93
CA ASN A 356 21.11 -17.43 14.79
C ASN A 356 21.07 -18.33 13.54
N ARG A 357 21.23 -19.64 13.69
CA ARG A 357 21.16 -20.58 12.57
C ARG A 357 19.77 -20.63 11.96
N LEU A 358 18.73 -20.68 12.80
CA LEU A 358 17.34 -20.63 12.36
C LEU A 358 17.07 -19.33 11.61
N SER A 359 17.56 -18.20 12.12
CA SER A 359 17.47 -16.90 11.44
C SER A 359 18.06 -16.96 10.04
N LYS A 360 19.29 -17.48 9.88
CA LYS A 360 19.93 -17.65 8.57
C LYS A 360 19.16 -18.57 7.63
N MET A 361 18.69 -19.71 8.14
CA MET A 361 17.95 -20.70 7.35
C MET A 361 16.65 -20.14 6.80
N GLU A 362 16.00 -19.23 7.54
CA GLU A 362 14.75 -18.59 7.14
C GLU A 362 14.94 -17.19 6.53
N GLY A 363 16.20 -16.75 6.32
CA GLY A 363 16.52 -15.50 5.62
C GLY A 363 16.40 -14.22 6.47
N TYR A 364 16.43 -14.34 7.79
CA TYR A 364 16.43 -13.23 8.74
C TYR A 364 17.85 -12.84 9.17
N THR A 365 18.00 -11.60 9.64
CA THR A 365 19.23 -11.09 10.26
C THR A 365 19.39 -11.69 11.66
N GLU A 366 20.58 -12.21 11.97
CA GLU A 366 20.90 -12.77 13.28
C GLU A 366 20.74 -11.76 14.42
N CYS A 367 20.14 -12.19 15.54
CA CYS A 367 20.02 -11.37 16.73
C CYS A 367 21.32 -11.31 17.53
N TYR A 368 22.16 -12.33 17.49
CA TYR A 368 23.32 -12.43 18.37
C TYR A 368 24.64 -12.35 17.63
N THR A 369 25.62 -11.65 18.21
CA THR A 369 27.05 -11.86 17.89
C THR A 369 27.66 -12.70 19.00
N ILE A 370 28.22 -13.86 18.63
CA ILE A 370 28.72 -14.87 19.58
C ILE A 370 30.25 -14.95 19.45
N ASN A 371 30.98 -14.58 20.49
CA ASN A 371 32.44 -14.63 20.61
C ASN A 371 32.83 -15.47 21.84
N GLY A 372 32.81 -16.79 21.70
CA GLY A 372 33.00 -17.68 22.84
C GLY A 372 31.83 -17.57 23.82
N THR A 373 32.11 -17.20 25.07
CA THR A 373 31.07 -16.96 26.10
C THR A 373 30.56 -15.52 26.12
N ASP A 374 31.14 -14.63 25.31
CA ASP A 374 30.65 -13.26 25.15
C ASP A 374 29.59 -13.23 24.04
N VAL A 375 28.35 -12.88 24.40
CA VAL A 375 27.21 -12.86 23.49
C VAL A 375 26.51 -11.52 23.60
N THR A 376 26.47 -10.78 22.49
CA THR A 376 25.79 -9.48 22.40
C THR A 376 24.53 -9.58 21.55
N TRP A 377 23.49 -8.87 21.96
CA TRP A 377 22.19 -8.86 21.27
C TRP A 377 21.99 -7.57 20.45
N ASN A 378 21.89 -7.73 19.12
CA ASN A 378 21.43 -6.70 18.21
C ASN A 378 19.90 -6.59 18.24
N LYS A 379 19.38 -5.63 19.01
CA LYS A 379 17.94 -5.36 19.17
C LYS A 379 17.24 -4.83 17.91
N SER A 380 17.99 -4.45 16.88
CA SER A 380 17.43 -4.01 15.59
C SER A 380 17.30 -5.15 14.56
N ALA A 381 17.84 -6.33 14.86
CA ALA A 381 17.70 -7.50 14.00
C ALA A 381 16.26 -8.02 14.01
N ASN A 382 15.86 -8.64 12.90
CA ASN A 382 14.53 -9.20 12.71
C ASN A 382 14.48 -10.74 12.83
N GLY A 383 15.56 -11.36 13.29
CA GLY A 383 15.68 -12.82 13.43
C GLY A 383 15.18 -13.37 14.75
N TYR A 384 15.37 -14.67 14.92
CA TYR A 384 15.02 -15.41 16.12
C TYR A 384 15.98 -15.11 17.27
N ARG A 385 15.45 -15.19 18.48
CA ARG A 385 16.17 -15.00 19.74
C ARG A 385 15.45 -15.75 20.87
N LEU A 386 16.11 -15.85 22.03
CA LEU A 386 15.43 -16.23 23.27
C LEU A 386 14.48 -15.10 23.70
N LEU A 387 13.41 -15.46 24.40
CA LEU A 387 12.54 -14.50 25.08
C LEU A 387 13.36 -13.80 26.17
N THR A 388 13.06 -12.54 26.46
CA THR A 388 13.44 -11.98 27.77
C THR A 388 12.61 -12.64 28.86
N GLU A 389 13.08 -12.58 30.11
CA GLU A 389 12.35 -13.13 31.24
C GLU A 389 10.94 -12.52 31.34
N ALA A 390 10.84 -11.22 31.12
CA ALA A 390 9.57 -10.51 31.15
C ALA A 390 8.63 -10.93 30.02
N GLU A 391 9.17 -11.13 28.81
CA GLU A 391 8.39 -11.64 27.67
C GLU A 391 7.87 -13.05 27.94
N TRP A 392 8.71 -13.90 28.54
CA TRP A 392 8.34 -15.26 28.91
C TRP A 392 7.20 -15.27 29.92
N GLU A 393 7.27 -14.48 30.99
CA GLU A 393 6.22 -14.47 32.01
C GLU A 393 4.91 -13.89 31.45
N TYR A 394 4.97 -12.84 30.63
CA TYR A 394 3.79 -12.30 29.97
C TYR A 394 3.11 -13.33 29.07
N ALA A 395 3.91 -14.03 28.27
CA ALA A 395 3.46 -15.10 27.38
C ALA A 395 2.85 -16.27 28.18
N CYS A 396 3.48 -16.66 29.30
CA CYS A 396 3.03 -17.73 30.19
C CYS A 396 1.68 -17.39 30.84
N ARG A 397 1.54 -16.16 31.36
CA ARG A 397 0.32 -15.69 32.04
C ARG A 397 -0.89 -15.65 31.11
N ALA A 398 -0.73 -15.22 29.87
CA ALA A 398 -1.84 -15.02 28.93
C ALA A 398 -3.02 -14.23 29.54
N GLY A 399 -2.69 -13.17 30.29
CA GLY A 399 -3.66 -12.34 31.02
C GLY A 399 -3.98 -12.80 32.45
N SER A 400 -3.42 -13.92 32.92
CA SER A 400 -3.59 -14.39 34.29
C SER A 400 -2.86 -13.52 35.30
N THR A 401 -3.54 -13.16 36.38
CA THR A 401 -2.94 -12.52 37.56
C THR A 401 -2.50 -13.54 38.63
N GLY A 402 -2.77 -14.83 38.41
CA GLY A 402 -2.46 -15.91 39.35
C GLY A 402 -1.09 -16.54 39.13
N SER A 403 -0.90 -17.74 39.66
CA SER A 403 0.31 -18.57 39.55
C SER A 403 0.31 -19.52 38.34
N VAL A 404 -0.79 -19.58 37.57
CA VAL A 404 -0.98 -20.49 36.43
C VAL A 404 -1.55 -19.66 35.28
N GLY A 405 -1.20 -19.98 34.04
CA GLY A 405 -1.69 -19.29 32.84
C GLY A 405 -3.21 -19.40 32.68
N ASN A 406 -3.77 -18.47 31.90
CA ASN A 406 -5.20 -18.50 31.57
C ASN A 406 -5.50 -19.54 30.49
N LYS A 407 -6.67 -20.16 30.62
CA LYS A 407 -7.35 -20.95 29.59
C LYS A 407 -8.86 -20.68 29.67
N ASP A 408 -9.47 -20.41 28.53
CA ASP A 408 -10.88 -20.05 28.38
C ASP A 408 -11.29 -18.84 29.25
N GLY A 409 -10.40 -17.85 29.38
CA GLY A 409 -10.64 -16.60 30.10
C GLY A 409 -10.47 -16.69 31.63
N SER A 410 -9.94 -17.80 32.15
CA SER A 410 -9.72 -17.99 33.59
C SER A 410 -8.45 -18.79 33.88
N GLN A 411 -7.94 -18.73 35.11
CA GLN A 411 -6.76 -19.51 35.50
C GLN A 411 -7.00 -21.01 35.30
N ALA A 412 -6.13 -21.66 34.53
CA ALA A 412 -6.26 -23.07 34.21
C ALA A 412 -6.05 -23.97 35.43
N ASN A 413 -6.57 -25.20 35.35
CA ASN A 413 -6.10 -26.28 36.21
C ASN A 413 -4.70 -26.72 35.73
N PRO A 414 -3.68 -26.75 36.61
CA PRO A 414 -2.33 -27.15 36.23
C PRO A 414 -2.25 -28.47 35.45
N ASN A 415 -3.03 -29.48 35.84
CA ASN A 415 -2.98 -30.80 35.18
C ASN A 415 -3.52 -30.79 33.74
N ASP A 416 -4.26 -29.76 33.34
CA ASP A 416 -4.80 -29.64 31.99
C ASP A 416 -3.80 -29.02 31.00
N ILE A 417 -2.77 -28.34 31.52
CA ILE A 417 -1.82 -27.54 30.71
C ILE A 417 -0.34 -27.83 31.01
N ALA A 418 -0.03 -28.65 32.01
CA ALA A 418 1.32 -28.86 32.50
C ALA A 418 1.67 -30.34 32.74
N TRP A 419 2.85 -30.75 32.27
CA TRP A 419 3.49 -32.00 32.70
C TRP A 419 4.37 -31.73 33.92
N THR A 420 3.98 -32.26 35.07
CA THR A 420 4.66 -32.06 36.37
C THR A 420 4.73 -33.37 37.14
N THR A 421 5.34 -33.37 38.32
CA THR A 421 5.36 -34.54 39.23
C THR A 421 3.98 -35.05 39.64
N ASN A 422 2.91 -34.26 39.43
CA ASN A 422 1.54 -34.72 39.70
C ASN A 422 1.02 -35.73 38.67
N ASN A 423 1.46 -35.63 37.41
CA ASN A 423 0.89 -36.37 36.29
C ASN A 423 1.93 -36.95 35.33
N SER A 424 3.22 -36.80 35.62
CA SER A 424 4.32 -37.34 34.81
C SER A 424 5.52 -37.77 35.65
N ASP A 425 6.23 -38.80 35.16
CA ASP A 425 7.55 -39.24 35.60
C ASP A 425 8.62 -39.10 34.49
N ALA A 426 8.26 -38.53 33.34
CA ALA A 426 9.13 -38.35 32.17
C ALA A 426 8.82 -37.07 31.38
N ILE A 427 9.71 -36.76 30.44
CA ILE A 427 9.48 -35.72 29.42
C ILE A 427 8.51 -36.24 28.34
N HIS A 428 7.66 -35.37 27.81
CA HIS A 428 6.62 -35.73 26.84
C HIS A 428 6.79 -35.01 25.51
N HIS A 429 6.11 -35.51 24.47
CA HIS A 429 6.03 -34.80 23.20
C HIS A 429 5.44 -33.41 23.42
N VAL A 430 5.99 -32.44 22.71
CA VAL A 430 5.53 -31.05 22.80
C VAL A 430 4.08 -30.92 22.34
N GLY A 431 3.31 -30.04 22.98
CA GLY A 431 1.96 -29.65 22.56
C GLY A 431 0.87 -30.69 22.81
N LEU A 432 1.06 -31.62 23.76
CA LEU A 432 0.06 -32.66 24.05
C LEU A 432 -1.07 -32.24 25.00
N LEU A 433 -0.81 -31.28 25.90
CA LEU A 433 -1.82 -30.74 26.81
C LEU A 433 -2.47 -29.49 26.22
N ALA A 434 -3.42 -28.87 26.93
CA ALA A 434 -4.10 -27.70 26.41
C ALA A 434 -3.16 -26.46 26.42
N PRO A 435 -3.27 -25.58 25.41
CA PRO A 435 -2.54 -24.31 25.42
C PRO A 435 -3.17 -23.30 26.38
N ASN A 436 -2.43 -22.24 26.69
CA ASN A 436 -3.00 -21.05 27.33
C ASN A 436 -3.80 -20.18 26.33
N ASP A 437 -4.44 -19.11 26.81
CA ASP A 437 -5.28 -18.21 25.98
C ASP A 437 -4.52 -17.44 24.88
N PHE A 438 -3.19 -17.44 24.93
CA PHE A 438 -2.36 -16.95 23.84
C PHE A 438 -2.02 -18.02 22.81
N GLY A 439 -2.46 -19.27 22.99
CA GLY A 439 -2.18 -20.38 22.08
C GLY A 439 -0.81 -21.02 22.29
N LEU A 440 -0.18 -20.82 23.44
CA LEU A 440 1.12 -21.41 23.76
C LEU A 440 0.96 -22.66 24.62
N TYR A 441 1.65 -23.72 24.23
CA TYR A 441 1.69 -25.00 24.94
C TYR A 441 2.91 -25.08 25.85
N ASP A 442 2.85 -25.92 26.88
CA ASP A 442 3.99 -26.30 27.72
C ASP A 442 4.70 -25.12 28.40
N MET A 443 4.01 -24.00 28.60
CA MET A 443 4.53 -22.85 29.37
C MET A 443 4.64 -23.17 30.88
N HIS A 444 4.14 -24.35 31.29
CA HIS A 444 4.17 -24.89 32.64
C HIS A 444 4.63 -26.34 32.57
N GLY A 445 5.80 -26.66 33.13
CA GLY A 445 6.31 -28.04 33.17
C GLY A 445 6.86 -28.53 31.82
N ASN A 446 6.88 -29.86 31.64
CA ASN A 446 7.60 -30.56 30.57
C ASN A 446 9.12 -30.30 30.62
N ALA A 447 9.63 -29.32 29.88
CA ALA A 447 11.00 -28.83 30.00
C ALA A 447 11.04 -27.38 30.47
N ALA A 448 11.97 -27.06 31.37
CA ALA A 448 12.20 -25.67 31.73
C ALA A 448 12.90 -24.94 30.56
N GLU A 449 12.66 -23.64 30.40
CA GLU A 449 13.09 -22.91 29.21
C GLU A 449 14.14 -21.85 29.54
N TRP A 450 15.31 -21.93 28.90
CA TRP A 450 16.28 -20.83 28.91
C TRP A 450 15.66 -19.53 28.38
N VAL A 451 15.88 -18.43 29.09
CA VAL A 451 15.58 -17.06 28.64
C VAL A 451 16.86 -16.26 28.44
N TRP A 452 16.76 -15.09 27.83
CA TRP A 452 17.91 -14.21 27.55
C TRP A 452 18.63 -13.75 28.83
N ASP A 453 17.86 -13.41 29.85
CA ASP A 453 18.29 -12.61 31.01
C ASP A 453 19.35 -13.30 31.88
N TYR A 454 20.26 -12.49 32.42
CA TYR A 454 21.01 -12.88 33.62
C TYR A 454 20.11 -12.78 34.85
N TYR A 455 20.40 -13.58 35.87
CA TYR A 455 19.72 -13.47 37.16
C TYR A 455 20.08 -12.17 37.87
N ASP A 456 19.05 -11.45 38.29
CA ASP A 456 19.12 -10.33 39.21
C ASP A 456 17.78 -10.22 39.98
N PHE A 457 17.78 -9.50 41.10
CA PHE A 457 16.56 -9.24 41.88
C PHE A 457 15.64 -8.26 41.16
N TYR A 458 14.33 -8.41 41.36
CA TYR A 458 13.37 -7.43 40.86
C TYR A 458 13.43 -6.13 41.67
N ASP A 459 13.09 -5.03 41.01
CA ASP A 459 12.81 -3.75 41.63
C ASP A 459 11.31 -3.39 41.47
N GLU A 460 10.81 -2.43 42.24
CA GLU A 460 9.39 -2.03 42.21
C GLU A 460 9.04 -1.13 41.00
N SER A 461 10.01 -0.81 40.13
CA SER A 461 9.81 0.18 39.08
C SER A 461 9.10 -0.39 37.84
N ASP A 462 8.21 0.43 37.28
CA ASP A 462 7.56 0.10 36.02
C ASP A 462 8.58 0.06 34.87
N ALA A 463 8.49 -0.98 34.04
CA ALA A 463 9.39 -1.17 32.90
C ALA A 463 8.62 -1.19 31.56
N THR A 464 9.27 -0.70 30.50
CA THR A 464 8.76 -0.79 29.12
C THR A 464 9.79 -1.48 28.24
N ASP A 465 9.38 -2.56 27.57
CA ASP A 465 10.23 -3.45 26.76
C ASP A 465 11.57 -3.81 27.47
N PRO A 466 11.55 -4.32 28.72
CA PRO A 466 12.76 -4.55 29.50
C PRO A 466 13.68 -5.60 28.82
N PRO A 467 14.97 -5.28 28.60
CA PRO A 467 15.90 -6.18 27.92
C PRO A 467 16.60 -7.18 28.85
N GLY A 468 16.22 -7.19 30.13
CA GLY A 468 16.92 -7.91 31.18
C GLY A 468 18.25 -7.28 31.62
N PRO A 469 18.85 -7.79 32.70
CA PRO A 469 20.18 -7.40 33.14
C PRO A 469 21.24 -7.72 32.06
N THR A 470 22.16 -6.78 31.83
CA THR A 470 23.19 -6.90 30.77
C THR A 470 24.39 -7.75 31.18
N GLU A 471 24.56 -8.01 32.46
CA GLU A 471 25.65 -8.80 33.04
C GLU A 471 25.15 -9.63 34.23
N GLY A 472 25.88 -10.68 34.59
CA GLY A 472 25.57 -11.53 35.73
C GLY A 472 26.35 -12.84 35.72
N TYR A 473 26.18 -13.63 36.77
CA TYR A 473 26.87 -14.92 36.93
C TYR A 473 26.09 -16.10 36.35
N GLU A 474 24.76 -16.06 36.45
CA GLU A 474 23.87 -17.13 36.04
C GLU A 474 22.79 -16.62 35.08
N ARG A 475 22.35 -17.49 34.17
CA ARG A 475 21.24 -17.21 33.25
C ARG A 475 19.95 -17.74 33.86
N ILE A 476 18.85 -17.07 33.57
CA ILE A 476 17.53 -17.49 34.05
C ILE A 476 16.97 -18.58 33.14
N PHE A 477 16.23 -19.51 33.74
CA PHE A 477 15.29 -20.37 33.05
C PHE A 477 13.94 -20.41 33.79
N ARG A 478 12.86 -20.70 33.05
CA ARG A 478 11.47 -20.55 33.54
C ARG A 478 10.61 -21.78 33.24
N GLY A 479 9.40 -21.81 33.78
CA GLY A 479 8.38 -22.83 33.50
C GLY A 479 8.44 -24.11 34.34
N GLY A 480 9.62 -24.43 34.91
CA GLY A 480 9.84 -25.71 35.58
C GLY A 480 9.73 -26.90 34.62
N GLY A 481 9.98 -28.12 35.10
CA GLY A 481 9.91 -29.33 34.28
C GLY A 481 8.96 -30.39 34.83
N TYR A 482 8.89 -31.53 34.12
CA TYR A 482 8.14 -32.71 34.57
C TYR A 482 8.57 -33.22 35.96
N ILE A 483 9.77 -32.85 36.43
CA ILE A 483 10.32 -33.20 37.74
C ILE A 483 9.95 -32.21 38.86
N ASP A 484 9.31 -31.10 38.52
CA ASP A 484 8.88 -30.10 39.49
C ASP A 484 7.43 -30.33 39.93
N SER A 485 7.07 -29.80 41.10
CA SER A 485 5.66 -29.68 41.50
C SER A 485 4.97 -28.58 40.70
N PRO A 486 3.63 -28.55 40.60
CA PRO A 486 2.93 -27.44 39.95
C PRO A 486 3.28 -26.04 40.48
N VAL A 487 3.70 -25.94 41.75
CA VAL A 487 4.18 -24.67 42.35
C VAL A 487 5.52 -24.25 41.75
N GLY A 488 6.41 -25.23 41.51
CA GLY A 488 7.69 -25.03 40.81
C GLY A 488 7.51 -24.62 39.34
N CYS A 489 6.36 -24.94 38.76
CA CYS A 489 6.00 -24.55 37.38
C CYS A 489 5.14 -23.29 37.30
N SER A 490 5.06 -22.47 38.36
CA SER A 490 4.21 -21.29 38.35
C SER A 490 4.69 -20.19 37.40
N THR A 491 3.78 -19.30 36.99
CA THR A 491 4.07 -18.20 36.03
C THR A 491 5.27 -17.34 36.43
N PHE A 492 5.48 -17.14 37.73
CA PHE A 492 6.52 -16.27 38.27
C PHE A 492 7.69 -17.04 38.90
N LYS A 493 7.68 -18.39 38.90
CA LYS A 493 8.82 -19.12 39.46
C LYS A 493 10.05 -18.91 38.59
N ARG A 494 11.13 -18.49 39.23
CA ARG A 494 12.43 -18.24 38.61
C ARG A 494 13.42 -19.28 39.08
N TYR A 495 14.25 -19.73 38.16
CA TYR A 495 15.43 -20.54 38.45
C TYR A 495 16.61 -19.96 37.68
N SER A 496 17.81 -20.28 38.13
CA SER A 496 19.04 -19.84 37.48
C SER A 496 20.08 -20.95 37.48
N ALA A 497 20.94 -20.92 36.47
CA ALA A 497 22.11 -21.78 36.40
C ALA A 497 23.21 -21.13 35.57
N ASN A 498 24.44 -21.60 35.74
CA ASN A 498 25.54 -21.17 34.88
C ASN A 498 25.24 -21.54 33.41
N GLY A 499 25.34 -20.59 32.49
CA GLY A 499 24.98 -20.80 31.08
C GLY A 499 25.81 -21.87 30.33
N LEU A 500 26.93 -22.34 30.91
CA LEU A 500 27.73 -23.45 30.41
C LEU A 500 27.20 -24.84 30.85
N GLN A 501 26.30 -24.89 31.82
CA GLN A 501 25.77 -26.16 32.32
C GLN A 501 24.76 -26.75 31.36
N GLN A 502 24.80 -28.08 31.25
CA GLN A 502 23.78 -28.89 30.60
C GLN A 502 22.97 -29.58 31.70
N GLN A 503 21.68 -29.33 31.73
CA GLN A 503 20.75 -29.94 32.69
C GLN A 503 19.73 -30.79 31.94
N TYR A 504 19.33 -31.90 32.54
CA TYR A 504 18.56 -32.98 31.90
C TYR A 504 17.08 -32.67 31.64
N TYR A 505 16.62 -31.46 31.97
CA TYR A 505 15.24 -31.02 31.74
C TYR A 505 15.17 -29.56 31.27
N ILE A 506 16.31 -28.91 30.98
CA ILE A 506 16.33 -27.53 30.50
C ILE A 506 16.45 -27.54 28.97
N GLY A 507 15.39 -27.08 28.32
CA GLY A 507 15.31 -26.75 26.91
C GLY A 507 15.21 -25.24 26.69
N PHE A 508 14.47 -24.84 25.64
CA PHE A 508 14.23 -23.43 25.33
C PHE A 508 13.11 -23.28 24.30
N ARG A 509 12.63 -22.04 24.20
CA ARG A 509 11.71 -21.56 23.18
C ARG A 509 12.28 -20.32 22.51
N VAL A 510 11.90 -20.09 21.27
CA VAL A 510 12.35 -18.92 20.50
C VAL A 510 11.24 -17.89 20.35
N CYS A 511 11.62 -16.63 20.14
CA CYS A 511 10.74 -15.56 19.73
C CYS A 511 11.39 -14.68 18.65
N ARG A 512 10.60 -13.78 18.05
CA ARG A 512 11.02 -12.83 17.02
C ARG A 512 10.17 -11.57 17.07
N THR A 513 10.79 -10.40 16.97
CA THR A 513 10.10 -9.12 16.80
C THR A 513 9.71 -8.94 15.34
N LYS A 514 8.46 -8.56 15.07
CA LYS A 514 7.92 -8.43 13.70
C LYS A 514 8.48 -7.23 12.95
#